data_AF-A0A321LFM1-F1
#
_entry.id   AF-A0A321LFM1-F1
#
_cell.length_a   1.000
_cell.length_b   1.000
_cell.length_c   1.000
_cell.angle_alpha   90.00
_cell.angle_beta   90.00
_cell.angle_gamma   90.00
#
_symmetry.space_group_name_H-M   'P 1'
#
loop_
_entity.id
_entity.type
_entity.pdbx_description
1 polymer ?
#
loop_
_entity_poly.entity_id
_entity_poly.type
_entity_poly.pdbx_seq_one_letter_code
_entity_poly.pdbx_strand_id
1 'polypeptide(L)' 'GVIEAGCKTVIGGRLKQSGMWWTVRGANAIIHLRCSLLNNRYEDHWDARRAG' A
#
# COMPACT_ATOMS: atom_id res chain seq x y z
N GLY A 1 -3.32 -5.96 20.24
CA GLY A 1 -2.22 -6.94 20.49
C GLY A 1 -0.99 -6.58 19.65
N VAL A 2 0.18 -7.17 19.92
CA VAL A 2 1.46 -6.80 19.24
C VAL A 2 1.39 -6.84 17.70
N ILE A 3 0.66 -7.80 17.13
CA ILE A 3 0.48 -7.93 15.67
C ILE A 3 -0.32 -6.75 15.11
N GLU A 4 -1.44 -6.39 15.76
CA GLU A 4 -2.29 -5.28 15.36
C GLU A 4 -1.54 -3.93 15.42
N ALA A 5 -0.70 -3.74 16.45
CA ALA A 5 0.15 -2.56 16.57
C ALA A 5 1.18 -2.48 15.43
N GLY A 6 1.80 -3.61 15.06
CA GLY A 6 2.72 -3.69 13.92
C GLY A 6 2.03 -3.34 12.60
N CYS A 7 0.85 -3.90 12.34
CA CYS A 7 0.06 -3.60 11.15
C CYS A 7 -0.27 -2.10 11.07
N LYS A 8 -0.69 -1.48 12.18
CA LYS A 8 -1.04 -0.06 12.23
C LYS A 8 0.17 0.84 11.91
N THR A 9 1.36 0.47 12.37
CA THR A 9 2.61 1.19 12.06
C THR A 9 2.99 1.08 10.59
N VAL A 10 2.95 -0.13 10.01
CA VAL A 10 3.30 -0.34 8.60
C VAL A 10 2.32 0.40 7.68
N ILE A 11 1.02 0.27 7.95
CA ILE A 11 -0.04 0.96 7.20
C ILE A 11 0.11 2.47 7.37
N GLY A 12 0.33 2.95 8.60
CA GLY A 12 0.55 4.36 8.92
C GLY A 12 1.75 4.95 8.18
N GLY A 13 2.92 4.31 8.22
CA GLY A 13 4.10 4.76 7.49
C GLY A 13 3.90 4.76 5.97
N ARG A 14 3.10 3.83 5.45
CA ARG A 14 2.83 3.72 4.01
C ARG A 14 1.69 4.61 3.52
N LEU A 15 0.77 5.07 4.37
CA LEU A 15 -0.42 5.82 3.93
C LEU A 15 -0.62 7.18 4.61
N LYS A 16 0.00 7.46 5.75
CA LYS A 16 -0.26 8.70 6.48
C LYS A 16 0.57 9.83 5.89
N GLN A 17 -0.08 10.68 5.09
CA GLN A 17 0.47 11.92 4.56
C GLN A 17 -0.53 13.06 4.81
N SER A 18 -0.03 14.29 4.93
CA SER A 18 -0.87 15.46 5.15
C SER A 18 -1.86 15.66 3.99
N GLY A 19 -3.09 16.09 4.30
CA GLY A 19 -4.13 16.38 3.30
C GLY A 19 -4.76 15.15 2.62
N MET A 20 -4.34 13.95 2.99
CA MET A 20 -4.77 12.73 2.28
C MET A 20 -6.07 12.17 2.86
N TRP A 21 -7.13 12.21 2.05
CA TRP A 21 -8.40 11.55 2.34
C TRP A 21 -8.49 10.26 1.52
N TRP A 22 -8.41 9.12 2.22
CA TRP A 22 -8.40 7.83 1.56
C TRP A 22 -9.80 7.22 1.47
N THR A 23 -10.16 6.75 0.28
CA THR A 23 -11.14 5.66 0.16
C THR A 23 -10.44 4.32 0.39
N VAL A 24 -11.16 3.27 0.81
CA VAL A 24 -10.58 1.93 0.98
C VAL A 24 -9.90 1.43 -0.31
N ARG A 25 -10.55 1.64 -1.46
CA ARG A 25 -9.96 1.33 -2.78
C ARG A 25 -8.67 2.10 -3.04
N GLY A 26 -8.66 3.41 -2.77
CA GLY A 26 -7.48 4.26 -2.95
C GLY A 26 -6.31 3.88 -2.04
N ALA A 27 -6.60 3.63 -0.76
CA ALA A 27 -5.64 3.15 0.22
C ALA A 27 -5.00 1.82 -0.22
N ASN A 28 -5.83 0.85 -0.64
CA ASN A 28 -5.33 -0.45 -1.09
C ASN A 28 -4.46 -0.34 -2.34
N ALA A 29 -4.83 0.50 -3.31
CA ALA A 29 -4.03 0.72 -4.51
C ALA A 29 -2.63 1.27 -4.18
N ILE A 30 -2.55 2.25 -3.27
CA ILE A 30 -1.28 2.86 -2.89
C ILE A 30 -0.44 1.94 -2.00
N ILE A 31 -1.06 1.18 -1.09
CA ILE A 31 -0.37 0.14 -0.32
C ILE A 31 0.28 -0.88 -1.27
N HIS A 32 -0.48 -1.41 -2.24
CA HIS A 32 0.03 -2.39 -3.19
C HIS A 32 1.20 -1.82 -4.00
N LEU A 33 1.05 -0.61 -4.52
CA LEU A 33 2.10 0.07 -5.28
C LEU A 33 3.38 0.25 -4.45
N ARG A 34 3.27 0.83 -3.25
CA ARG A 34 4.43 1.07 -2.37
C ARG A 34 5.09 -0.21 -1.90
N CYS A 35 4.31 -1.25 -1.60
CA CYS A 35 4.84 -2.55 -1.24
C CYS A 35 5.63 -3.15 -2.41
N SER A 36 5.09 -3.07 -3.62
CA SER A 36 5.75 -3.61 -4.82
C SER A 36 7.06 -2.88 -5.13
N LEU A 37 7.10 -1.55 -4.99
CA LEU A 37 8.32 -0.76 -5.11
C LEU A 37 9.40 -1.17 -4.10
N LEU A 38 9.04 -1.27 -2.81
CA LEU A 38 10.00 -1.62 -1.75
C LEU A 38 10.50 -3.06 -1.82
N ASN A 39 9.72 -3.96 -2.43
CA ASN A 39 10.10 -5.35 -2.63
C ASN A 39 10.73 -5.60 -4.01
N ASN A 40 11.02 -4.55 -4.80
CA ASN A 40 11.56 -4.64 -6.15
C ASN A 40 10.71 -5.50 -7.11
N ARG A 41 9.38 -5.51 -6.91
CA ARG A 41 8.36 -6.23 -7.72
C ARG A 41 7.45 -5.27 -8.47
N TYR A 42 7.99 -4.12 -8.87
CA TYR A 42 7.20 -3.08 -9.50
C TYR A 42 6.57 -3.53 -10.83
N GLU A 43 7.29 -4.31 -11.63
CA GLU A 43 6.80 -4.77 -12.93
C GLU A 43 5.61 -5.73 -12.79
N ASP A 44 5.69 -6.67 -11.84
CA ASP A 44 4.61 -7.59 -11.48
C ASP A 44 3.31 -6.86 -11.08
N HIS A 45 3.45 -5.77 -10.32
CA HIS A 45 2.32 -4.92 -9.96
C HIS A 45 1.61 -4.31 -11.19
N TRP A 46 2.36 -3.89 -12.21
CA TRP A 46 1.79 -3.30 -13.42
C TRP A 46 1.21 -4.33 -14.36
N ASP A 47 1.84 -5.50 -14.45
CA ASP A 47 1.32 -6.63 -15.24
C ASP A 47 -0.05 -7.07 -14.70
N ALA A 48 -0.17 -7.27 -13.38
CA ALA A 48 -1.43 -7.60 -12.72
C ALA A 48 -2.53 -6.56 -12.91
N ARG A 49 -2.18 -5.28 -13.13
CA ARG A 49 -3.15 -4.21 -13.41
C ARG A 49 -3.53 -4.08 -14.88
N ARG A 50 -2.68 -4.55 -15.80
CA ARG A 50 -2.95 -4.56 -17.25
C ARG A 50 -3.72 -5.80 -17.68
N ALA A 51 -3.63 -6.88 -16.93
CA ALA A 51 -4.29 -8.15 -17.20
C ALA A 51 -5.80 -8.18 -16.84
N GLY A 52 -6.37 -7.09 -16.31
CA GLY A 52 -7.79 -6.97 -15.95
C GLY A 52 -8.48 -5.83 -16.69
#